data_AF-F8N7M2-F1
#
_entry.id   AF-F8N7M2-F1
#
_cell.length_a   1.000
_cell.length_b   1.000
_cell.length_c   1.000
_cell.angle_alpha   90.00
_cell.angle_beta   90.00
_cell.angle_gamma   90.00
#
_symmetry.space_group_name_H-M   'P 1'
#
loop_
_entity.id
_entity.type
_entity.pdbx_description
1 polymer ?
#
loop_
_entity_poly.entity_id
_entity_poly.type
_entity_poly.pdbx_seq_one_letter_code
_entity_poly.pdbx_strand_id
1 'polypeptide(L)'
;MKCAVAVMLSFLWMNAPAQFYTVQSVGPDADTLSLSTDPYASDVEPKAKPTTQAKEKRRFRLALPFAKLGTKPLPSKISQEKPQEKDEKSFSGSEKEVEKQMDFPLLSTSDSLVVELIKKRITLCMPLDFVQINSQYGYRKDPFTRCSKFHDGIDLRGIHDLVYSMLPGRIVEVRHSNTGYGNYVVLDHGSLRCLYGHLSEIYAMEGSLVDAGTIVGRVSSTGRSTGTHLHIRLQHLNGKGHWQSVDPLPFIDALNQQVNEYNERINELTGRSETATPYINKELTVENLYAALKKHGIKFPKIVLAQALLETGNFKSHVCKEQNNLFGLRHSKGYYSFDHWEESVIAYRDWVQYKHRKGEEYYTFLKRIKYAASSNYIYKVREIAENLTGKL
;
A
#
# COMPACT_ATOMS: atom_id res chain seq x y z
N MET A 1 -33.29 -33.47 34.39
CA MET A 1 -33.85 -34.65 33.69
C MET A 1 -34.08 -34.22 32.24
N LYS A 2 -33.09 -34.38 31.35
CA LYS A 2 -32.85 -35.48 30.39
C LYS A 2 -33.96 -35.65 29.32
N CYS A 3 -33.59 -35.36 28.06
CA CYS A 3 -33.95 -35.98 26.75
C CYS A 3 -33.95 -34.87 25.69
N ALA A 4 -32.95 -34.63 24.82
CA ALA A 4 -32.21 -35.47 23.87
C ALA A 4 -33.09 -36.10 22.76
N VAL A 5 -33.09 -35.47 21.58
CA VAL A 5 -33.28 -36.14 20.29
C VAL A 5 -32.28 -35.55 19.31
N ALA A 6 -31.34 -36.41 18.90
CA ALA A 6 -30.39 -36.18 17.82
C ALA A 6 -30.98 -36.76 16.53
N VAL A 7 -30.79 -36.07 15.40
CA VAL A 7 -30.94 -36.66 14.07
C VAL A 7 -29.64 -36.43 13.31
N MET A 8 -28.90 -37.53 13.17
CA MET A 8 -27.78 -37.71 12.27
C MET A 8 -28.32 -37.89 10.84
N LEU A 9 -27.76 -37.18 9.86
CA LEU A 9 -27.75 -37.68 8.48
C LEU A 9 -26.34 -37.55 7.91
N SER A 10 -25.70 -38.71 7.81
CA SER A 10 -24.46 -39.01 7.11
C SER A 10 -24.69 -39.01 5.59
N PHE A 11 -23.77 -38.42 4.82
CA PHE A 11 -23.51 -38.86 3.45
C PHE A 11 -21.99 -39.04 3.24
N LEU A 12 -21.66 -40.26 2.86
CA LEU A 12 -20.32 -40.76 2.54
C LEU A 12 -19.98 -40.47 1.06
N TRP A 13 -18.77 -39.96 0.87
CA TRP A 13 -17.80 -40.16 -0.21
C TRP A 13 -18.19 -40.91 -1.50
N MET A 14 -17.79 -40.33 -2.65
CA MET A 14 -17.22 -41.08 -3.79
C MET A 14 -16.02 -40.31 -4.37
N ASN A 15 -14.93 -41.03 -4.62
CA ASN A 15 -13.70 -40.61 -5.30
C ASN A 15 -13.83 -40.81 -6.82
N ALA A 16 -13.12 -40.01 -7.63
CA ALA A 16 -12.38 -40.48 -8.81
C ALA A 16 -11.33 -39.44 -9.28
N PRO A 17 -10.12 -39.86 -9.69
CA PRO A 17 -9.03 -38.97 -10.13
C PRO A 17 -9.06 -38.74 -11.66
N ALA A 18 -8.60 -37.57 -12.10
CA ALA A 18 -8.27 -37.33 -13.51
C ALA A 18 -6.74 -37.27 -13.68
N GLN A 19 -6.22 -38.13 -14.53
CA GLN A 19 -4.83 -38.18 -15.01
C GLN A 19 -4.74 -37.66 -16.46
N PHE A 20 -3.51 -37.26 -16.84
CA PHE A 20 -2.95 -37.02 -18.19
C PHE A 20 -3.25 -35.64 -18.83
N TYR A 21 -2.37 -34.96 -19.58
CA TYR A 21 -1.19 -35.36 -20.38
C TYR A 21 -0.06 -34.30 -20.37
N THR A 22 1.18 -34.78 -20.52
CA THR A 22 2.38 -34.05 -20.91
C THR A 22 2.46 -33.84 -22.43
N VAL A 23 2.98 -32.69 -22.90
CA VAL A 23 3.63 -32.59 -24.23
C VAL A 23 4.90 -31.75 -24.16
N GLN A 24 5.92 -32.29 -24.83
CA GLN A 24 7.31 -31.90 -24.97
C GLN A 24 7.56 -30.71 -25.93
N SER A 25 8.64 -29.97 -25.60
CA SER A 25 9.66 -29.30 -26.43
C SER A 25 9.43 -29.01 -27.92
N VAL A 26 9.75 -27.78 -28.32
CA VAL A 26 10.65 -27.48 -29.47
C VAL A 26 11.26 -26.08 -29.33
N GLY A 27 12.61 -25.99 -29.41
CA GLY A 27 13.32 -24.82 -29.99
C GLY A 27 13.56 -25.07 -31.49
N PRO A 28 14.48 -24.37 -32.20
CA PRO A 28 15.46 -23.37 -31.74
C PRO A 28 15.60 -22.10 -32.64
N ASP A 29 16.53 -21.22 -32.24
CA ASP A 29 17.36 -20.25 -33.00
C ASP A 29 16.74 -19.09 -33.81
N ALA A 30 17.09 -17.84 -33.44
CA ALA A 30 18.04 -17.01 -34.20
C ALA A 30 18.24 -15.62 -33.59
N ASP A 31 19.50 -15.20 -33.57
CA ASP A 31 20.07 -13.98 -33.02
C ASP A 31 19.45 -12.66 -33.48
N THR A 32 19.40 -11.68 -32.57
CA THR A 32 19.80 -10.29 -32.87
C THR A 32 20.24 -9.57 -31.60
N LEU A 33 21.46 -9.05 -31.66
CA LEU A 33 22.12 -8.19 -30.68
C LEU A 33 21.32 -6.92 -30.38
N SER A 34 21.11 -6.58 -29.10
CA SER A 34 21.40 -5.23 -28.56
C SER A 34 21.10 -5.09 -27.06
N LEU A 35 22.19 -4.86 -26.32
CA LEU A 35 22.35 -4.02 -25.11
C LEU A 35 21.15 -3.89 -24.15
N SER A 36 21.14 -4.77 -23.14
CA SER A 36 20.41 -4.59 -21.89
C SER A 36 20.95 -3.40 -21.09
N THR A 37 20.05 -2.56 -20.57
CA THR A 37 20.35 -1.49 -19.59
C THR A 37 19.95 -1.96 -18.20
N ASP A 38 20.64 -2.99 -17.69
CA ASP A 38 20.45 -3.48 -16.33
C ASP A 38 21.66 -3.12 -15.45
N PRO A 39 21.52 -2.24 -14.43
CA PRO A 39 22.63 -1.79 -13.59
C PRO A 39 22.95 -2.71 -12.39
N TYR A 40 22.51 -3.97 -12.39
CA TYR A 40 22.79 -4.92 -11.28
C TYR A 40 23.32 -6.30 -11.73
N ALA A 41 24.35 -6.32 -12.57
CA ALA A 41 25.21 -7.50 -12.73
C ALA A 41 26.59 -7.22 -12.12
N SER A 42 26.85 -7.76 -10.93
CA SER A 42 28.20 -7.86 -10.37
C SER A 42 28.82 -9.17 -10.82
N ASP A 43 29.72 -9.11 -11.79
CA ASP A 43 30.59 -10.21 -12.16
C ASP A 43 31.55 -10.51 -11.00
N VAL A 44 31.53 -11.75 -10.50
CA VAL A 44 32.60 -12.30 -9.66
C VAL A 44 33.06 -13.59 -10.31
N GLU A 45 34.18 -13.54 -11.03
CA GLU A 45 35.00 -14.72 -11.27
C GLU A 45 36.05 -14.92 -10.15
N PRO A 46 36.43 -16.17 -9.82
CA PRO A 46 37.29 -16.47 -8.69
C PRO A 46 38.76 -16.60 -9.11
N LYS A 47 39.69 -15.97 -8.37
CA LYS A 47 41.11 -16.41 -8.36
C LYS A 47 41.75 -16.36 -6.97
N ALA A 48 42.13 -17.57 -6.54
CA ALA A 48 43.25 -18.02 -5.69
C ALA A 48 43.86 -17.11 -4.59
N LYS A 49 43.98 -17.70 -3.38
CA LYS A 49 44.92 -17.34 -2.30
C LYS A 49 46.36 -17.79 -2.65
N PRO A 50 47.43 -17.24 -2.03
CA PRO A 50 47.93 -17.75 -0.73
C PRO A 50 48.55 -16.71 0.26
N THR A 51 48.45 -17.03 1.56
CA THR A 51 49.34 -16.79 2.75
C THR A 51 50.15 -15.46 2.90
N THR A 52 50.39 -14.82 4.06
CA THR A 52 50.68 -15.29 5.44
C THR A 52 50.74 -14.10 6.44
N GLN A 53 50.52 -14.39 7.74
CA GLN A 53 51.06 -13.80 8.99
C GLN A 53 50.78 -12.34 9.48
N ALA A 54 49.99 -12.29 10.57
CA ALA A 54 50.19 -11.64 11.88
C ALA A 54 50.85 -10.24 12.03
N LYS A 55 50.15 -9.31 12.71
CA LYS A 55 50.61 -8.64 13.98
C LYS A 55 49.58 -7.65 14.58
N GLU A 56 49.40 -7.82 15.88
CA GLU A 56 48.94 -6.95 16.99
C GLU A 56 48.45 -5.49 16.83
N LYS A 57 47.38 -5.22 17.62
CA LYS A 57 47.10 -4.08 18.53
C LYS A 57 47.27 -2.64 18.02
N ARG A 58 46.18 -1.86 18.12
CA ARG A 58 46.04 -0.79 19.16
C ARG A 58 44.64 -0.18 19.18
N ARG A 59 44.18 0.07 20.41
CA ARG A 59 43.00 0.83 20.82
C ARG A 59 43.13 2.30 20.40
N PHE A 60 42.03 2.94 20.01
CA PHE A 60 41.76 4.33 20.36
C PHE A 60 40.28 4.52 20.68
N ARG A 61 40.01 4.91 21.93
CA ARG A 61 38.78 5.54 22.39
C ARG A 61 38.90 7.03 22.05
N LEU A 62 37.85 7.64 21.53
CA LEU A 62 37.55 9.04 21.78
C LEU A 62 36.14 9.12 22.33
N ALA A 63 36.01 9.80 23.48
CA ALA A 63 34.77 9.99 24.19
C ALA A 63 34.46 11.49 24.25
N LEU A 64 33.15 11.77 24.33
CA LEU A 64 32.44 12.96 24.85
C LEU A 64 32.07 14.09 23.86
N PRO A 65 31.02 14.91 24.16
CA PRO A 65 30.12 14.88 25.33
C PRO A 65 28.60 14.87 25.02
N PHE A 66 27.85 14.45 26.03
CA PHE A 66 26.43 14.71 26.24
C PHE A 66 26.11 16.22 26.28
N ALA A 67 24.99 16.63 25.66
CA ALA A 67 24.25 17.81 26.06
C ALA A 67 22.81 17.40 26.41
N LYS A 68 22.48 17.57 27.70
CA LYS A 68 21.14 17.49 28.29
C LYS A 68 20.25 18.57 27.68
N LEU A 69 19.03 18.23 27.29
CA LEU A 69 17.91 19.19 27.34
C LEU A 69 16.94 18.74 28.43
N GLY A 70 16.81 19.60 29.43
CA GLY A 70 16.06 19.35 30.65
C GLY A 70 14.55 19.46 30.44
N THR A 71 13.87 18.68 31.26
CA THR A 71 12.48 18.85 31.66
C THR A 71 12.33 20.11 32.53
N LYS A 72 11.27 20.90 32.32
CA LYS A 72 10.40 21.44 33.39
C LYS A 72 9.18 22.20 32.81
N PRO A 73 8.08 22.29 33.58
CA PRO A 73 6.71 22.49 33.09
C PRO A 73 6.24 23.95 33.13
N LEU A 74 5.17 24.25 32.38
CA LEU A 74 4.51 25.55 32.32
C LEU A 74 3.46 25.70 33.43
N PRO A 75 3.35 26.85 34.13
CA PRO A 75 2.46 27.04 35.27
C PRO A 75 1.07 27.56 34.88
N SER A 76 0.09 27.13 35.65
CA SER A 76 -1.26 27.67 35.74
C SER A 76 -1.28 29.05 36.41
N LYS A 77 -2.05 30.00 35.86
CA LYS A 77 -2.56 31.16 36.60
C LYS A 77 -4.01 31.42 36.24
N ILE A 78 -4.85 31.17 37.25
CA ILE A 78 -6.17 31.72 37.46
C ILE A 78 -6.01 33.22 37.74
N SER A 79 -6.81 34.06 37.09
CA SER A 79 -7.10 35.42 37.56
C SER A 79 -8.60 35.66 37.41
N GLN A 80 -9.19 35.96 38.55
CA GLN A 80 -10.58 36.31 38.78
C GLN A 80 -10.82 37.77 38.36
N GLU A 81 -11.95 38.02 37.69
CA GLU A 81 -12.65 39.31 37.74
C GLU A 81 -14.15 39.04 37.97
N LYS A 82 -14.68 39.61 39.06
CA LYS A 82 -16.10 39.88 39.35
C LYS A 82 -16.29 41.39 39.08
N PRO A 83 -17.50 41.94 38.79
CA PRO A 83 -18.72 41.82 39.60
C PRO A 83 -20.00 41.70 38.72
N GLN A 84 -21.25 41.52 39.15
CA GLN A 84 -22.01 42.16 40.23
C GLN A 84 -23.39 41.46 40.32
N GLU A 85 -24.05 41.63 41.46
CA GLU A 85 -25.23 40.91 41.97
C GLU A 85 -26.55 41.67 41.68
N LYS A 86 -27.69 40.94 41.78
CA LYS A 86 -29.14 41.31 41.79
C LYS A 86 -29.90 40.69 40.58
N ASP A 87 -30.97 39.90 40.71
CA ASP A 87 -32.06 39.85 41.70
C ASP A 87 -32.62 38.42 41.89
N GLU A 88 -33.19 38.17 43.06
CA GLU A 88 -33.97 36.97 43.39
C GLU A 88 -35.38 37.00 42.76
N LYS A 89 -35.84 35.85 42.22
CA LYS A 89 -37.16 35.29 42.52
C LYS A 89 -37.35 33.89 41.93
N SER A 90 -37.66 32.95 42.81
CA SER A 90 -38.11 31.60 42.53
C SER A 90 -39.41 31.57 41.72
N PHE A 91 -39.47 30.75 40.66
CA PHE A 91 -40.72 30.16 40.20
C PHE A 91 -40.46 28.79 39.58
N SER A 92 -41.08 27.77 40.18
CA SER A 92 -41.23 26.43 39.66
C SER A 92 -41.84 26.45 38.25
N GLY A 93 -41.17 25.86 37.27
CA GLY A 93 -41.70 25.74 35.92
C GLY A 93 -40.96 24.65 35.15
N SER A 94 -41.67 23.57 34.84
CA SER A 94 -41.30 22.44 34.00
C SER A 94 -40.31 22.78 32.87
N GLU A 95 -39.13 22.20 32.91
CA GLU A 95 -38.26 22.10 31.73
C GLU A 95 -38.89 21.08 30.78
N LYS A 96 -39.65 21.58 29.80
CA LYS A 96 -39.94 20.82 28.60
C LYS A 96 -38.68 20.82 27.75
N GLU A 97 -38.00 19.68 27.70
CA GLU A 97 -37.07 19.35 26.62
C GLU A 97 -37.84 19.50 25.30
N VAL A 98 -37.54 20.58 24.57
CA VAL A 98 -37.91 20.68 23.16
C VAL A 98 -36.85 19.89 22.41
N GLU A 99 -37.07 18.58 22.36
CA GLU A 99 -36.40 17.67 21.45
C GLU A 99 -36.73 18.15 20.03
N LYS A 100 -35.83 18.95 19.45
CA LYS A 100 -35.97 19.40 18.06
C LYS A 100 -35.66 18.19 17.19
N GLN A 101 -36.68 17.38 16.97
CA GLN A 101 -36.70 16.26 16.07
C GLN A 101 -36.20 16.75 14.71
N MET A 102 -34.97 16.38 14.36
CA MET A 102 -34.52 16.53 12.99
C MET A 102 -35.26 15.45 12.20
N ASP A 103 -36.26 15.88 11.45
CA ASP A 103 -36.93 15.03 10.46
C ASP A 103 -35.88 14.58 9.44
N PHE A 104 -35.27 13.42 9.68
CA PHE A 104 -34.54 12.70 8.65
C PHE A 104 -35.58 12.26 7.62
N PRO A 105 -35.44 12.66 6.34
CA PRO A 105 -36.29 12.11 5.29
C PRO A 105 -36.23 10.59 5.38
N LEU A 106 -37.40 9.95 5.37
CA LEU A 106 -37.52 8.49 5.35
C LEU A 106 -36.59 7.98 4.23
N LEU A 107 -35.47 7.34 4.58
CA LEU A 107 -34.52 6.84 3.59
C LEU A 107 -35.30 5.98 2.61
N SER A 108 -35.09 6.20 1.31
CA SER A 108 -35.64 5.28 0.32
C SER A 108 -35.07 3.87 0.58
N THR A 109 -35.76 2.82 0.17
CA THR A 109 -35.25 1.44 0.31
C THR A 109 -33.86 1.29 -0.32
N SER A 110 -33.61 1.97 -1.43
CA SER A 110 -32.29 2.08 -2.06
C SER A 110 -31.24 2.74 -1.16
N ASP A 111 -31.57 3.84 -0.49
CA ASP A 111 -30.64 4.51 0.43
C ASP A 111 -30.30 3.61 1.62
N SER A 112 -31.28 2.87 2.16
CA SER A 112 -31.05 1.94 3.27
C SER A 112 -30.09 0.80 2.87
N LEU A 113 -30.25 0.25 1.65
CA LEU A 113 -29.35 -0.78 1.12
C LEU A 113 -27.94 -0.25 0.87
N VAL A 114 -27.82 0.95 0.30
CA VAL A 114 -26.52 1.61 0.09
C VAL A 114 -25.81 1.84 1.43
N VAL A 115 -26.52 2.32 2.45
CA VAL A 115 -25.94 2.50 3.79
C VAL A 115 -25.49 1.16 4.38
N GLU A 116 -26.26 0.08 4.22
CA GLU A 116 -25.85 -1.24 4.67
C GLU A 116 -24.58 -1.74 3.96
N LEU A 117 -24.50 -1.56 2.64
CA LEU A 117 -23.33 -1.94 1.84
C LEU A 117 -22.11 -1.10 2.20
N ILE A 118 -22.26 0.22 2.39
CA ILE A 118 -21.18 1.09 2.85
C ILE A 118 -20.68 0.62 4.22
N LYS A 119 -21.58 0.32 5.16
CA LYS A 119 -21.20 -0.22 6.48
C LYS A 119 -20.39 -1.51 6.37
N LYS A 120 -20.73 -2.41 5.46
CA LYS A 120 -19.94 -3.62 5.21
C LYS A 120 -18.58 -3.26 4.56
N ARG A 121 -18.59 -2.44 3.53
CA ARG A 121 -17.40 -2.03 2.76
C ARG A 121 -16.33 -1.34 3.61
N ILE A 122 -16.71 -0.48 4.55
CA ILE A 122 -15.74 0.23 5.42
C ILE A 122 -15.03 -0.71 6.42
N THR A 123 -15.53 -1.93 6.61
CA THR A 123 -14.88 -2.94 7.47
C THR A 123 -13.84 -3.78 6.72
N LEU A 124 -13.57 -3.49 5.44
CA LEU A 124 -12.64 -4.25 4.62
C LEU A 124 -11.62 -3.31 3.96
N CYS A 125 -10.35 -3.71 3.97
CA CYS A 125 -9.29 -2.99 3.28
C CYS A 125 -8.20 -3.96 2.81
N MET A 126 -7.56 -3.68 1.67
CA MET A 126 -6.36 -4.42 1.27
C MET A 126 -5.15 -3.98 2.11
N PRO A 127 -4.17 -4.86 2.37
CA PRO A 127 -3.05 -4.53 3.26
C PRO A 127 -2.05 -3.52 2.67
N LEU A 128 -2.08 -3.35 1.34
CA LEU A 128 -1.28 -2.42 0.53
C LEU A 128 -2.16 -1.86 -0.59
N ASP A 129 -1.77 -0.72 -1.17
CA ASP A 129 -2.45 -0.16 -2.35
C ASP A 129 -2.34 -1.08 -3.57
N PHE A 130 -1.21 -1.80 -3.70
CA PHE A 130 -0.96 -2.78 -4.75
C PHE A 130 -0.45 -4.09 -4.14
N VAL A 131 -1.14 -5.20 -4.42
CA VAL A 131 -0.77 -6.53 -3.91
C VAL A 131 -0.11 -7.33 -5.01
N GLN A 132 1.19 -7.59 -4.86
CA GLN A 132 1.96 -8.51 -5.71
C GLN A 132 2.72 -9.49 -4.82
N ILE A 133 2.52 -10.78 -5.03
CA ILE A 133 3.17 -11.83 -4.22
C ILE A 133 4.59 -12.06 -4.73
N ASN A 134 5.57 -11.86 -3.85
CA ASN A 134 6.97 -12.20 -4.07
C ASN A 134 7.30 -13.62 -3.60
N SER A 135 6.65 -14.09 -2.53
CA SER A 135 6.85 -15.45 -2.04
C SER A 135 5.64 -16.04 -1.35
N GLN A 136 5.43 -17.33 -1.57
CA GLN A 136 4.27 -18.10 -1.12
C GLN A 136 4.47 -18.70 0.27
N TYR A 137 3.37 -19.08 0.89
CA TYR A 137 3.30 -19.87 2.12
C TYR A 137 3.78 -21.31 1.89
N GLY A 138 4.32 -21.95 2.93
CA GLY A 138 4.72 -23.35 2.90
C GLY A 138 6.22 -23.59 2.80
N TYR A 139 6.61 -24.82 2.49
CA TYR A 139 8.03 -25.20 2.42
C TYR A 139 8.71 -24.60 1.19
N ARG A 140 9.76 -23.81 1.44
CA ARG A 140 10.63 -23.24 0.39
C ARG A 140 12.10 -23.39 0.76
N LYS A 141 12.99 -23.23 -0.21
CA LYS A 141 14.43 -23.09 0.08
C LYS A 141 14.63 -21.78 0.82
N ASP A 142 15.14 -21.86 2.05
CA ASP A 142 15.50 -20.68 2.83
C ASP A 142 16.55 -19.88 2.07
N PRO A 143 16.32 -18.58 1.83
CA PRO A 143 17.19 -17.81 0.94
C PRO A 143 18.57 -17.52 1.54
N PHE A 144 18.76 -17.75 2.86
CA PHE A 144 20.05 -17.57 3.53
C PHE A 144 20.81 -18.88 3.68
N THR A 145 20.14 -19.98 4.02
CA THR A 145 20.80 -21.29 4.28
C THR A 145 20.68 -22.26 3.12
N ARG A 146 19.80 -22.00 2.15
CA ARG A 146 19.40 -22.89 1.04
C ARG A 146 18.77 -24.23 1.47
N CYS A 147 18.58 -24.45 2.77
CA CYS A 147 17.88 -25.60 3.32
C CYS A 147 16.36 -25.41 3.17
N SER A 148 15.60 -26.51 3.12
CA SER A 148 14.14 -26.42 3.17
C SER A 148 13.70 -25.85 4.52
N LYS A 149 12.90 -24.78 4.49
CA LYS A 149 12.32 -24.16 5.67
C LYS A 149 10.87 -23.81 5.39
N PHE A 150 10.03 -23.97 6.42
CA PHE A 150 8.64 -23.58 6.36
C PHE A 150 8.50 -22.05 6.45
N HIS A 151 7.82 -21.47 5.49
CA HIS A 151 7.42 -20.07 5.48
C HIS A 151 5.99 -19.96 5.98
N ASP A 152 5.80 -19.34 7.14
CA ASP A 152 4.50 -19.32 7.82
C ASP A 152 3.60 -18.15 7.40
N GLY A 153 3.93 -17.47 6.31
CA GLY A 153 3.15 -16.39 5.73
C GLY A 153 3.39 -16.25 4.23
N ILE A 154 3.02 -15.10 3.67
CA ILE A 154 3.38 -14.68 2.31
C ILE A 154 4.19 -13.40 2.36
N ASP A 155 5.00 -13.19 1.34
CA ASP A 155 5.79 -11.97 1.16
C ASP A 155 5.19 -11.17 0.01
N LEU A 156 4.72 -9.95 0.29
CA LEU A 156 4.18 -9.02 -0.70
C LEU A 156 5.23 -7.98 -1.09
N ARG A 157 5.28 -7.65 -2.37
CA ARG A 157 6.10 -6.55 -2.88
C ARG A 157 5.63 -5.24 -2.27
N GLY A 158 6.58 -4.48 -1.75
CA GLY A 158 6.36 -3.10 -1.36
C GLY A 158 7.67 -2.38 -1.12
N ILE A 159 7.72 -1.08 -1.41
CA ILE A 159 8.92 -0.24 -1.23
C ILE A 159 8.51 1.04 -0.49
N HIS A 160 8.64 1.02 0.84
CA HIS A 160 8.23 2.13 1.72
C HIS A 160 6.74 2.47 1.69
N ASP A 161 5.93 1.55 1.19
CA ASP A 161 4.47 1.66 1.15
C ASP A 161 3.88 1.66 2.56
N LEU A 162 2.72 2.30 2.70
CA LEU A 162 1.93 2.26 3.93
C LEU A 162 1.26 0.89 4.04
N VAL A 163 1.20 0.38 5.27
CA VAL A 163 0.53 -0.87 5.59
C VAL A 163 -0.78 -0.57 6.30
N TYR A 164 -1.87 -1.14 5.80
CA TYR A 164 -3.21 -0.92 6.34
C TYR A 164 -3.73 -2.16 7.07
N SER A 165 -4.50 -1.94 8.13
CA SER A 165 -5.27 -3.01 8.77
C SER A 165 -6.32 -3.55 7.79
N MET A 166 -6.33 -4.85 7.53
CA MET A 166 -7.28 -5.44 6.58
C MET A 166 -8.72 -5.48 7.11
N LEU A 167 -8.88 -5.65 8.42
CA LEU A 167 -10.15 -5.75 9.13
C LEU A 167 -10.13 -4.89 10.41
N PRO A 168 -11.27 -4.53 11.00
CA PRO A 168 -11.30 -3.93 12.33
C PRO A 168 -10.78 -4.92 13.36
N GLY A 169 -10.06 -4.45 14.36
CA GLY A 169 -9.49 -5.35 15.37
C GLY A 169 -8.76 -4.62 16.48
N ARG A 170 -8.13 -5.40 17.35
CA ARG A 170 -7.28 -4.90 18.43
C ARG A 170 -5.82 -5.18 18.10
N ILE A 171 -4.95 -4.19 18.28
CA ILE A 171 -3.50 -4.43 18.27
C ILE A 171 -3.14 -5.21 19.53
N VAL A 172 -2.68 -6.45 19.39
CA VAL A 172 -2.34 -7.33 20.53
C VAL A 172 -0.85 -7.49 20.76
N GLU A 173 -0.02 -7.10 19.80
CA GLU A 173 1.43 -7.09 19.97
C GLU A 173 2.05 -6.01 19.08
N VAL A 174 2.97 -5.22 19.63
CA VAL A 174 3.89 -4.37 18.87
C VAL A 174 5.31 -4.76 19.24
N ARG A 175 6.12 -5.14 18.25
CA ARG A 175 7.51 -5.53 18.48
C ARG A 175 8.49 -4.76 17.61
N HIS A 176 9.57 -4.31 18.23
CA HIS A 176 10.77 -3.84 17.55
C HIS A 176 11.89 -4.88 17.69
N SER A 177 12.41 -5.38 16.58
CA SER A 177 13.44 -6.42 16.57
C SER A 177 14.32 -6.35 15.32
N ASN A 178 15.55 -6.85 15.45
CA ASN A 178 16.49 -7.02 14.34
C ASN A 178 16.61 -8.48 13.88
N THR A 179 15.77 -9.38 14.41
CA THR A 179 15.74 -10.81 14.05
C THR A 179 14.32 -11.27 13.71
N GLY A 180 14.17 -12.45 13.11
CA GLY A 180 12.86 -12.98 12.71
C GLY A 180 12.13 -12.03 11.78
N TYR A 181 10.88 -11.68 12.10
CA TYR A 181 10.05 -10.73 11.35
C TYR A 181 10.52 -9.27 11.44
N GLY A 182 11.58 -8.95 12.19
CA GLY A 182 12.02 -7.57 12.36
C GLY A 182 11.04 -6.78 13.23
N ASN A 183 10.76 -5.54 12.84
CA ASN A 183 9.67 -4.78 13.45
C ASN A 183 8.34 -5.29 12.90
N TYR A 184 7.39 -5.59 13.77
CA TYR A 184 6.09 -6.09 13.37
C TYR A 184 4.97 -5.68 14.33
N VAL A 185 3.75 -5.80 13.84
CA VAL A 185 2.53 -5.67 14.64
C VAL A 185 1.65 -6.90 14.44
N VAL A 186 0.91 -7.28 15.49
CA VAL A 186 -0.11 -8.35 15.43
C VAL A 186 -1.46 -7.76 15.78
N LEU A 187 -2.43 -8.01 14.89
CA LEU A 187 -3.82 -7.61 15.04
C LEU A 187 -4.66 -8.84 15.31
N ASP A 188 -5.58 -8.69 16.26
CA ASP A 188 -6.58 -9.70 16.61
C ASP A 188 -7.96 -9.22 16.15
N HIS A 189 -8.57 -10.00 15.27
CA HIS A 189 -9.90 -9.78 14.69
C HIS A 189 -10.94 -10.74 15.30
N GLY A 190 -10.63 -11.41 16.42
CA GLY A 190 -11.48 -12.38 17.09
C GLY A 190 -11.04 -13.81 16.83
N SER A 191 -11.49 -14.41 15.73
CA SER A 191 -11.10 -15.79 15.33
C SER A 191 -9.87 -15.84 14.43
N LEU A 192 -9.37 -14.68 14.00
CA LEU A 192 -8.26 -14.50 13.08
C LEU A 192 -7.25 -13.51 13.67
N ARG A 193 -5.96 -13.85 13.57
CA ARG A 193 -4.85 -12.93 13.82
C ARG A 193 -4.06 -12.67 12.57
N CYS A 194 -3.64 -11.43 12.39
CA CYS A 194 -2.80 -10.99 11.28
C CYS A 194 -1.51 -10.36 11.82
N LEU A 195 -0.36 -10.82 11.34
CA LEU A 195 0.94 -10.20 11.59
C LEU A 195 1.39 -9.45 10.34
N TYR A 196 1.82 -8.20 10.51
CA TYR A 196 2.51 -7.41 9.49
C TYR A 196 3.97 -7.21 9.89
N GLY A 197 4.90 -7.81 9.14
CA GLY A 197 6.33 -7.85 9.45
C GLY A 197 7.23 -7.04 8.52
N HIS A 198 8.51 -7.00 8.87
CA HIS A 198 9.59 -6.29 8.16
C HIS A 198 9.38 -4.77 8.05
N LEU A 199 8.72 -4.16 9.03
CA LEU A 199 8.36 -2.74 9.01
C LEU A 199 9.58 -1.84 9.32
N SER A 200 9.66 -0.64 8.75
CA SER A 200 10.61 0.40 9.19
C SER A 200 10.05 1.19 10.37
N GLU A 201 8.78 1.53 10.28
CA GLU A 201 8.05 2.35 11.24
C GLU A 201 6.77 1.62 11.62
N ILE A 202 6.40 1.71 12.89
CA ILE A 202 5.15 1.21 13.43
C ILE A 202 4.37 2.43 13.94
N TYR A 203 3.16 2.60 13.42
CA TYR A 203 2.26 3.69 13.80
C TYR A 203 1.15 3.21 14.75
N ALA A 204 0.98 1.89 14.86
CA ALA A 204 0.02 1.27 15.77
C ALA A 204 0.53 1.23 17.23
N MET A 205 -0.39 1.32 18.18
CA MET A 205 -0.11 1.20 19.62
C MET A 205 -0.74 -0.07 20.16
N GLU A 206 0.00 -0.84 20.96
CA GLU A 206 -0.52 -2.06 21.60
C GLU A 206 -1.74 -1.75 22.47
N GLY A 207 -2.76 -2.60 22.40
CA GLY A 207 -4.04 -2.42 23.07
C GLY A 207 -5.07 -1.57 22.32
N SER A 208 -4.66 -0.78 21.31
CA SER A 208 -5.58 0.08 20.56
C SER A 208 -6.57 -0.73 19.70
N LEU A 209 -7.79 -0.20 19.57
CA LEU A 209 -8.75 -0.64 18.56
C LEU A 209 -8.48 0.15 17.29
N VAL A 210 -8.50 -0.55 16.16
CA VAL A 210 -8.27 0.03 14.84
C VAL A 210 -9.37 -0.42 13.88
N ASP A 211 -9.80 0.48 13.00
CA ASP A 211 -10.69 0.16 11.90
C ASP A 211 -9.90 -0.42 10.72
N ALA A 212 -10.59 -1.09 9.80
CA ALA A 212 -9.99 -1.43 8.52
C ALA A 212 -9.52 -0.17 7.79
N GLY A 213 -8.37 -0.24 7.10
CA GLY A 213 -7.75 0.92 6.45
C GLY A 213 -6.90 1.79 7.39
N THR A 214 -6.90 1.54 8.69
CA THR A 214 -5.99 2.23 9.62
C THR A 214 -4.54 1.93 9.24
N ILE A 215 -3.72 2.96 9.10
CA ILE A 215 -2.29 2.83 8.84
C ILE A 215 -1.61 2.28 10.10
N VAL A 216 -1.01 1.09 10.00
CA VAL A 216 -0.36 0.41 11.13
C VAL A 216 1.17 0.47 11.08
N GLY A 217 1.74 0.67 9.89
CA GLY A 217 3.18 0.74 9.72
C GLY A 217 3.60 1.09 8.30
N ARG A 218 4.90 0.99 8.05
CA ARG A 218 5.52 1.24 6.74
C ARG A 218 6.46 0.10 6.35
N VAL A 219 6.35 -0.37 5.11
CA VAL A 219 7.13 -1.49 4.57
C VAL A 219 8.63 -1.16 4.53
N SER A 220 9.46 -2.13 4.90
CA SER A 220 10.92 -2.04 4.85
C SER A 220 11.57 -3.42 4.68
N SER A 221 12.78 -3.59 5.22
CA SER A 221 13.58 -4.81 5.21
C SER A 221 14.23 -5.07 6.57
N THR A 222 13.52 -4.80 7.68
CA THR A 222 14.04 -5.06 9.04
C THR A 222 14.01 -6.54 9.39
N GLY A 223 14.85 -6.98 10.33
CA GLY A 223 14.91 -8.39 10.71
C GLY A 223 15.60 -9.27 9.69
N ARG A 224 15.13 -10.52 9.58
CA ARG A 224 15.68 -11.51 8.64
C ARG A 224 14.96 -11.41 7.30
N SER A 225 15.37 -10.43 6.49
CA SER A 225 14.84 -10.18 5.16
C SER A 225 15.97 -10.11 4.12
N THR A 226 15.69 -10.51 2.87
CA THR A 226 16.61 -10.41 1.73
C THR A 226 16.41 -9.16 0.88
N GLY A 227 15.39 -8.35 1.19
CA GLY A 227 15.05 -7.14 0.45
C GLY A 227 13.71 -6.55 0.92
N THR A 228 13.39 -5.35 0.45
CA THR A 228 12.18 -4.64 0.90
C THR A 228 10.91 -5.37 0.48
N HIS A 229 10.09 -5.77 1.46
CA HIS A 229 8.81 -6.45 1.27
C HIS A 229 7.97 -6.43 2.56
N LEU A 230 6.67 -6.64 2.44
CA LEU A 230 5.77 -6.86 3.58
C LEU A 230 5.61 -8.36 3.80
N HIS A 231 5.94 -8.86 4.99
CA HIS A 231 5.58 -10.22 5.37
C HIS A 231 4.20 -10.22 6.05
N ILE A 232 3.27 -11.04 5.57
CA ILE A 232 1.94 -11.23 6.16
C ILE A 232 1.80 -12.66 6.63
N ARG A 233 1.42 -12.83 7.90
CA ARG A 233 1.00 -14.13 8.43
C ARG A 233 -0.41 -14.06 8.97
N LEU A 234 -1.22 -15.05 8.62
CA LEU A 234 -2.53 -15.27 9.21
C LEU A 234 -2.52 -16.49 10.12
N GLN A 235 -3.22 -16.37 11.24
CA GLN A 235 -3.47 -17.47 12.15
C GLN A 235 -4.95 -17.55 12.48
N HIS A 236 -5.52 -18.76 12.52
CA HIS A 236 -6.87 -18.97 13.05
C HIS A 236 -6.81 -19.59 14.44
N LEU A 237 -7.83 -19.34 15.24
CA LEU A 237 -8.02 -20.00 16.52
C LEU A 237 -8.63 -21.39 16.30
N ASN A 238 -7.88 -22.45 16.59
CA ASN A 238 -8.39 -23.82 16.41
C ASN A 238 -9.34 -24.23 17.55
N GLY A 239 -10.03 -25.35 17.40
CA GLY A 239 -10.98 -25.85 18.40
C GLY A 239 -10.39 -26.22 19.76
N LYS A 240 -9.05 -26.17 19.91
CA LYS A 240 -8.33 -26.37 21.18
C LYS A 240 -7.86 -25.05 21.80
N GLY A 241 -8.20 -23.90 21.20
CA GLY A 241 -7.80 -22.58 21.68
C GLY A 241 -6.36 -22.17 21.33
N HIS A 242 -5.72 -22.84 20.37
CA HIS A 242 -4.37 -22.48 19.91
C HIS A 242 -4.42 -21.77 18.55
N TRP A 243 -3.53 -20.79 18.39
CA TRP A 243 -3.33 -20.09 17.12
C TRP A 243 -2.51 -20.95 16.16
N GLN A 244 -3.09 -21.26 15.00
CA GLN A 244 -2.44 -22.05 13.97
C GLN A 244 -2.25 -21.21 12.70
N SER A 245 -1.02 -21.21 12.18
CA SER A 245 -0.71 -20.55 10.92
C SER A 245 -1.47 -21.19 9.76
N VAL A 246 -1.96 -20.35 8.85
CA VAL A 246 -2.63 -20.76 7.62
C VAL A 246 -2.08 -19.97 6.45
N ASP A 247 -2.29 -20.50 5.25
CA ASP A 247 -1.98 -19.78 4.01
C ASP A 247 -2.83 -18.50 3.92
N PRO A 248 -2.20 -17.29 3.89
CA PRO A 248 -2.92 -16.04 3.73
C PRO A 248 -3.56 -15.83 2.37
N LEU A 249 -3.10 -16.52 1.32
CA LEU A 249 -3.49 -16.22 -0.06
C LEU A 249 -5.01 -16.35 -0.30
N PRO A 250 -5.69 -17.45 0.09
CA PRO A 250 -7.14 -17.56 -0.10
C PRO A 250 -7.94 -16.47 0.62
N PHE A 251 -7.46 -16.00 1.78
CA PHE A 251 -8.11 -14.92 2.51
C PHE A 251 -7.97 -13.58 1.78
N ILE A 252 -6.77 -13.28 1.28
CA ILE A 252 -6.49 -12.03 0.55
C ILE A 252 -7.27 -11.98 -0.76
N ASP A 253 -7.36 -13.10 -1.48
CA ASP A 253 -8.13 -13.18 -2.73
C ASP A 253 -9.64 -12.97 -2.46
N ALA A 254 -10.18 -13.64 -1.44
CA ALA A 254 -11.58 -13.48 -1.03
C ALA A 254 -11.88 -12.05 -0.54
N LEU A 255 -10.96 -11.45 0.21
CA LEU A 255 -11.07 -10.06 0.66
C LEU A 255 -11.11 -9.08 -0.52
N ASN A 256 -10.23 -9.26 -1.51
CA ASN A 256 -10.19 -8.44 -2.71
C ASN A 256 -11.49 -8.57 -3.52
N GLN A 257 -11.97 -9.81 -3.71
CA GLN A 257 -13.23 -10.07 -4.40
C GLN A 257 -14.41 -9.37 -3.69
N GLN A 258 -14.49 -9.49 -2.36
CA GLN A 258 -15.58 -8.90 -1.58
C GLN A 258 -15.53 -7.36 -1.58
N VAL A 259 -14.33 -6.79 -1.53
CA VAL A 259 -14.13 -5.34 -1.69
C VAL A 259 -14.66 -4.86 -3.04
N ASN A 260 -14.33 -5.58 -4.13
CA ASN A 260 -14.76 -5.23 -5.48
C ASN A 260 -16.27 -5.39 -5.65
N GLU A 261 -16.85 -6.50 -5.18
CA GLU A 261 -18.30 -6.75 -5.23
C GLU A 261 -19.08 -5.62 -4.50
N TYR A 262 -18.61 -5.19 -3.34
CA TYR A 262 -19.25 -4.07 -2.64
C TYR A 262 -19.09 -2.75 -3.37
N ASN A 263 -17.94 -2.48 -3.98
CA ASN A 263 -17.76 -1.27 -4.78
C ASN A 263 -18.72 -1.25 -5.98
N GLU A 264 -18.78 -2.35 -6.74
CA GLU A 264 -19.67 -2.52 -7.88
C GLU A 264 -21.13 -2.31 -7.48
N ARG A 265 -21.58 -2.98 -6.42
CA ARG A 265 -22.98 -2.87 -5.97
C ARG A 265 -23.34 -1.48 -5.42
N ILE A 266 -22.41 -0.81 -4.72
CA ILE A 266 -22.60 0.59 -4.30
C ILE A 266 -22.71 1.48 -5.53
N ASN A 267 -21.87 1.27 -6.54
CA ASN A 267 -21.88 2.03 -7.79
C ASN A 267 -23.22 1.86 -8.53
N GLU A 268 -23.68 0.62 -8.72
CA GLU A 268 -24.98 0.29 -9.32
C GLU A 268 -26.14 1.00 -8.62
N LEU A 269 -26.24 0.89 -7.28
CA LEU A 269 -27.35 1.44 -6.51
C LEU A 269 -27.32 2.96 -6.39
N THR A 270 -26.14 3.57 -6.45
CA THR A 270 -26.01 5.03 -6.40
C THR A 270 -26.11 5.70 -7.77
N GLY A 271 -26.34 4.92 -8.84
CA GLY A 271 -26.33 5.42 -10.21
C GLY A 271 -24.96 5.96 -10.64
N ARG A 272 -23.90 5.62 -9.89
CA ARG A 272 -22.51 5.88 -10.26
C ARG A 272 -22.11 4.75 -11.20
N SER A 273 -22.16 5.00 -12.51
CA SER A 273 -21.67 4.07 -13.53
C SER A 273 -20.29 3.47 -13.15
N GLU A 274 -20.07 2.19 -13.46
CA GLU A 274 -18.90 1.31 -13.25
C GLU A 274 -17.51 1.90 -13.53
N THR A 275 -17.43 3.12 -14.03
CA THR A 275 -16.17 3.83 -14.21
C THR A 275 -15.48 4.18 -12.88
N ALA A 276 -16.20 4.12 -11.74
CA ALA A 276 -15.68 4.51 -10.43
C ALA A 276 -14.73 3.46 -9.83
N THR A 277 -13.57 3.34 -10.46
CA THR A 277 -12.26 3.07 -9.83
C THR A 277 -12.07 4.00 -8.60
N PRO A 278 -11.10 3.77 -7.70
CA PRO A 278 -10.73 4.75 -6.65
C PRO A 278 -10.37 6.14 -7.22
N TYR A 279 -10.28 6.27 -8.54
CA TYR A 279 -10.30 7.51 -9.28
C TYR A 279 -11.76 7.87 -9.60
N ILE A 280 -12.27 8.95 -8.98
CA ILE A 280 -13.47 9.66 -9.44
C ILE A 280 -13.39 9.72 -10.98
N ASN A 281 -14.46 9.36 -11.71
CA ASN A 281 -14.60 9.34 -13.19
C ASN A 281 -14.26 10.69 -13.85
N LYS A 282 -13.00 11.09 -13.72
CA LYS A 282 -12.48 12.33 -14.21
C LYS A 282 -11.98 12.03 -15.59
N GLU A 283 -12.70 12.57 -16.55
CA GLU A 283 -12.24 12.63 -17.93
C GLU A 283 -10.81 13.20 -17.96
N LEU A 284 -9.98 12.65 -18.84
CA LEU A 284 -8.61 13.11 -19.02
C LEU A 284 -8.63 14.52 -19.63
N THR A 285 -8.54 15.53 -18.75
CA THR A 285 -8.35 16.93 -19.12
C THR A 285 -7.04 17.46 -18.54
N VAL A 286 -6.60 18.63 -19.01
CA VAL A 286 -5.38 19.28 -18.50
C VAL A 286 -5.51 19.58 -17.00
N GLU A 287 -6.68 20.06 -16.58
CA GLU A 287 -7.00 20.43 -15.20
C GLU A 287 -7.04 19.19 -14.29
N ASN A 288 -7.70 18.12 -14.75
CA ASN A 288 -7.81 16.88 -14.01
C ASN A 288 -6.44 16.20 -13.87
N LEU A 289 -5.65 16.15 -14.95
CA LEU A 289 -4.29 15.64 -14.90
C LEU A 289 -3.41 16.47 -13.96
N TYR A 290 -3.48 17.79 -14.03
CA TYR A 290 -2.71 18.65 -13.14
C TYR A 290 -3.06 18.44 -11.66
N ALA A 291 -4.35 18.29 -11.35
CA ALA A 291 -4.82 17.96 -10.01
C ALA A 291 -4.32 16.59 -9.54
N ALA A 292 -4.34 15.56 -10.41
CA ALA A 292 -3.82 14.23 -10.12
C ALA A 292 -2.31 14.24 -9.86
N LEU A 293 -1.53 14.97 -10.67
CA LEU A 293 -0.08 15.12 -10.48
C LEU A 293 0.22 15.71 -9.09
N LYS A 294 -0.53 16.73 -8.65
CA LYS A 294 -0.40 17.30 -7.30
C LYS A 294 -0.82 16.30 -6.21
N LYS A 295 -1.98 15.67 -6.37
CA LYS A 295 -2.54 14.68 -5.42
C LYS A 295 -1.54 13.56 -5.14
N HIS A 296 -0.88 13.05 -6.17
CA HIS A 296 0.06 11.93 -6.06
C HIS A 296 1.50 12.34 -5.71
N GLY A 297 1.75 13.61 -5.39
CA GLY A 297 3.08 14.03 -4.93
C GLY A 297 4.13 14.07 -6.03
N ILE A 298 3.74 14.40 -7.26
CA ILE A 298 4.71 14.72 -8.32
C ILE A 298 5.41 16.03 -7.93
N LYS A 299 6.75 15.99 -7.84
CA LYS A 299 7.61 17.09 -7.38
C LYS A 299 7.50 18.34 -8.27
N PHE A 300 7.36 18.14 -9.58
CA PHE A 300 7.30 19.22 -10.59
C PHE A 300 6.08 19.06 -11.49
N PRO A 301 4.85 19.20 -10.96
CA PRO A 301 3.63 18.78 -11.64
C PRO A 301 3.39 19.56 -12.94
N LYS A 302 3.83 20.82 -13.01
CA LYS A 302 3.72 21.63 -14.24
C LYS A 302 4.61 21.11 -15.37
N ILE A 303 5.85 20.73 -15.05
CA ILE A 303 6.79 20.21 -16.04
C ILE A 303 6.35 18.81 -16.48
N VAL A 304 5.88 17.99 -15.54
CA VAL A 304 5.38 16.64 -15.86
C VAL A 304 4.09 16.69 -16.67
N LEU A 305 3.21 17.67 -16.43
CA LEU A 305 2.06 17.93 -17.29
C LEU A 305 2.50 18.28 -18.72
N ALA A 306 3.51 19.14 -18.88
CA ALA A 306 4.07 19.46 -20.19
C ALA A 306 4.67 18.22 -20.89
N GLN A 307 5.30 17.30 -20.14
CA GLN A 307 5.74 16.02 -20.68
C GLN A 307 4.55 15.20 -21.18
N ALA A 308 3.49 15.03 -20.37
CA ALA A 308 2.31 14.27 -20.79
C ALA A 308 1.68 14.84 -22.06
N LEU A 309 1.53 16.17 -22.17
CA LEU A 309 1.01 16.81 -23.37
C LEU A 309 1.89 16.58 -24.60
N LEU A 310 3.21 16.61 -24.42
CA LEU A 310 4.17 16.34 -25.49
C LEU A 310 4.13 14.88 -25.95
N GLU A 311 4.20 13.92 -25.02
CA GLU A 311 4.23 12.48 -25.30
C GLU A 311 2.93 11.99 -25.96
N THR A 312 1.80 12.56 -25.54
CA THR A 312 0.48 12.14 -26.01
C THR A 312 -0.02 12.95 -27.21
N GLY A 313 0.67 14.02 -27.60
CA GLY A 313 0.19 14.95 -28.61
C GLY A 313 -1.13 15.60 -28.21
N ASN A 314 -1.21 16.13 -26.98
CA ASN A 314 -2.42 16.64 -26.34
C ASN A 314 -3.54 15.57 -26.20
N PHE A 315 -3.18 14.43 -25.60
CA PHE A 315 -4.08 13.29 -25.33
C PHE A 315 -4.68 12.61 -26.57
N LYS A 316 -4.06 12.81 -27.74
CA LYS A 316 -4.55 12.27 -29.02
C LYS A 316 -3.93 10.91 -29.38
N SER A 317 -2.78 10.58 -28.81
CA SER A 317 -2.05 9.37 -29.17
C SER A 317 -2.82 8.09 -28.83
N HIS A 318 -2.62 7.06 -29.64
CA HIS A 318 -3.23 5.75 -29.45
C HIS A 318 -2.81 5.10 -28.13
N VAL A 319 -1.52 5.19 -27.76
CA VAL A 319 -0.98 4.73 -26.47
C VAL A 319 -1.65 5.45 -25.29
N CYS A 320 -1.98 6.73 -25.42
CA CYS A 320 -2.73 7.45 -24.40
C CYS A 320 -4.18 6.95 -24.30
N LYS A 321 -4.86 6.82 -25.43
CA LYS A 321 -6.31 6.55 -25.48
C LYS A 321 -6.67 5.11 -25.14
N GLU A 322 -5.86 4.15 -25.57
CA GLU A 322 -6.19 2.73 -25.45
C GLU A 322 -5.43 2.05 -24.32
N GLN A 323 -4.28 2.59 -23.93
CA GLN A 323 -3.43 2.00 -22.89
C GLN A 323 -3.34 2.90 -21.65
N ASN A 324 -4.07 4.03 -21.63
CA ASN A 324 -4.06 4.99 -20.52
C ASN A 324 -2.66 5.45 -20.11
N ASN A 325 -1.69 5.42 -21.03
CA ASN A 325 -0.29 5.65 -20.73
C ASN A 325 0.14 7.05 -21.21
N LEU A 326 0.16 8.00 -20.27
CA LEU A 326 0.41 9.42 -20.55
C LEU A 326 1.89 9.74 -20.80
N PHE A 327 2.80 8.88 -20.37
CA PHE A 327 4.24 9.19 -20.33
C PHE A 327 5.07 8.30 -21.25
N GLY A 328 4.42 7.46 -22.04
CA GLY A 328 5.09 6.51 -22.93
C GLY A 328 5.95 5.50 -22.16
N LEU A 329 5.53 5.09 -20.96
CA LEU A 329 6.27 4.14 -20.13
C LEU A 329 6.34 2.78 -20.85
N ARG A 330 7.53 2.21 -20.93
CA ARG A 330 7.83 1.00 -21.73
C ARG A 330 8.51 -0.09 -20.90
N HIS A 331 8.27 -1.34 -21.31
CA HIS A 331 9.03 -2.52 -20.92
C HIS A 331 9.66 -3.18 -22.16
N SER A 332 10.35 -4.30 -21.99
CA SER A 332 11.08 -4.99 -23.07
C SER A 332 10.21 -5.44 -24.25
N LYS A 333 8.90 -5.59 -24.06
CA LYS A 333 7.94 -6.11 -25.05
C LYS A 333 6.99 -5.04 -25.62
N GLY A 334 7.07 -3.79 -25.16
CA GLY A 334 6.13 -2.74 -25.60
C GLY A 334 5.89 -1.65 -24.56
N TYR A 335 4.70 -1.03 -24.66
CA TYR A 335 4.22 -0.03 -23.72
C TYR A 335 3.42 -0.68 -22.60
N TYR A 336 3.50 -0.12 -21.40
CA TYR A 336 2.57 -0.47 -20.33
C TYR A 336 1.15 -0.02 -20.66
N SER A 337 0.17 -0.84 -20.30
CA SER A 337 -1.24 -0.50 -20.29
C SER A 337 -1.73 -0.38 -18.85
N PHE A 338 -2.61 0.59 -18.62
CA PHE A 338 -3.24 0.88 -17.34
C PHE A 338 -4.76 0.85 -17.47
N ASP A 339 -5.46 0.58 -16.38
CA ASP A 339 -6.93 0.56 -16.38
C ASP A 339 -7.50 1.98 -16.40
N HIS A 340 -6.77 2.95 -15.83
CA HIS A 340 -7.12 4.36 -15.82
C HIS A 340 -5.89 5.27 -16.01
N TRP A 341 -6.05 6.42 -16.67
CA TRP A 341 -4.94 7.34 -16.96
C TRP A 341 -4.21 7.83 -15.71
N GLU A 342 -4.90 7.93 -14.57
CA GLU A 342 -4.32 8.37 -13.29
C GLU A 342 -3.31 7.34 -12.74
N GLU A 343 -3.44 6.05 -13.10
CA GLU A 343 -2.44 5.04 -12.73
C GLU A 343 -1.10 5.28 -13.42
N SER A 344 -1.11 5.81 -14.66
CA SER A 344 0.14 6.18 -15.34
C SER A 344 0.86 7.34 -14.63
N VAL A 345 0.14 8.20 -13.89
CA VAL A 345 0.71 9.24 -13.02
C VAL A 345 1.41 8.62 -11.82
N ILE A 346 0.79 7.64 -11.19
CA ILE A 346 1.38 6.88 -10.07
C ILE A 346 2.62 6.12 -10.56
N ALA A 347 2.53 5.44 -11.70
CA ALA A 347 3.65 4.75 -12.31
C ALA A 347 4.81 5.71 -12.64
N TYR A 348 4.51 6.93 -13.13
CA TYR A 348 5.55 7.95 -13.34
C TYR A 348 6.26 8.33 -12.04
N ARG A 349 5.49 8.55 -10.96
CA ARG A 349 6.06 8.83 -9.63
C ARG A 349 7.01 7.72 -9.19
N ASP A 350 6.57 6.48 -9.32
CA ASP A 350 7.25 5.32 -8.74
C ASP A 350 8.42 4.83 -9.60
N TRP A 351 8.38 5.01 -10.92
CA TRP A 351 9.39 4.44 -11.84
C TRP A 351 10.29 5.49 -12.51
N VAL A 352 9.85 6.74 -12.55
CA VAL A 352 10.64 7.86 -13.11
C VAL A 352 11.11 8.78 -11.99
N GLN A 353 10.19 9.37 -11.24
CA GLN A 353 10.51 10.43 -10.28
C GLN A 353 11.39 9.94 -9.12
N TYR A 354 11.32 8.67 -8.72
CA TYR A 354 12.19 8.13 -7.66
C TYR A 354 13.69 8.33 -7.96
N LYS A 355 14.07 8.42 -9.24
CA LYS A 355 15.45 8.66 -9.70
C LYS A 355 15.90 10.12 -9.54
N HIS A 356 15.00 11.05 -9.22
CA HIS A 356 15.29 12.48 -9.03
C HIS A 356 16.00 12.74 -7.70
N ARG A 357 17.19 13.34 -7.75
CA ARG A 357 18.03 13.58 -6.58
C ARG A 357 17.62 14.86 -5.86
N LYS A 358 17.84 14.90 -4.53
CA LYS A 358 17.58 16.11 -3.73
C LYS A 358 18.46 17.26 -4.22
N GLY A 359 17.85 18.42 -4.49
CA GLY A 359 18.54 19.62 -4.98
C GLY A 359 18.89 19.61 -6.47
N GLU A 360 18.50 18.58 -7.22
CA GLU A 360 18.74 18.51 -8.66
C GLU A 360 17.69 19.28 -9.45
N GLU A 361 18.14 20.13 -10.38
CA GLU A 361 17.26 20.79 -11.35
C GLU A 361 16.53 19.79 -12.26
N TYR A 362 15.24 20.00 -12.51
CA TYR A 362 14.39 18.95 -13.08
C TYR A 362 14.76 18.59 -14.53
N TYR A 363 15.12 19.59 -15.34
CA TYR A 363 15.55 19.35 -16.72
C TYR A 363 16.92 18.65 -16.78
N THR A 364 17.81 18.94 -15.83
CA THR A 364 19.09 18.24 -15.67
C THR A 364 18.85 16.77 -15.30
N PHE A 365 17.88 16.52 -14.42
CA PHE A 365 17.42 15.18 -14.09
C PHE A 365 16.96 14.39 -15.33
N LEU A 366 16.04 14.95 -16.13
CA LEU A 366 15.56 14.29 -17.36
C LEU A 366 16.69 13.98 -18.34
N LYS A 367 17.65 14.91 -18.48
CA LYS A 367 18.85 14.71 -19.31
C LYS A 367 19.71 13.57 -18.79
N ARG A 368 19.95 13.53 -17.47
CA ARG A 368 20.80 12.52 -16.82
C ARG A 368 20.24 11.11 -16.97
N ILE A 369 18.92 10.94 -16.80
CA ILE A 369 18.28 9.63 -16.95
C ILE A 369 18.04 9.26 -18.41
N LYS A 370 18.43 10.12 -19.37
CA LYS A 370 18.18 9.97 -20.81
C LYS A 370 16.72 9.65 -21.09
N TYR A 371 15.82 10.44 -20.49
CA TYR A 371 14.37 10.18 -20.52
C TYR A 371 13.84 9.98 -21.96
N ALA A 372 14.31 10.79 -22.90
CA ALA A 372 14.00 10.66 -24.32
C ALA A 372 15.28 10.65 -25.16
N ALA A 373 15.26 9.93 -26.28
CA ALA A 373 16.37 9.87 -27.23
C ALA A 373 16.54 11.19 -28.03
N SER A 374 15.47 11.96 -28.19
CA SER A 374 15.51 13.23 -28.92
C SER A 374 16.28 14.29 -28.15
N SER A 375 17.31 14.87 -28.77
CA SER A 375 18.09 15.98 -28.22
C SER A 375 17.25 17.23 -27.93
N ASN A 376 16.18 17.45 -28.69
CA ASN A 376 15.28 18.60 -28.56
C ASN A 376 14.14 18.38 -27.55
N TYR A 377 14.04 17.21 -26.93
CA TYR A 377 12.95 16.87 -26.02
C TYR A 377 12.80 17.89 -24.87
N ILE A 378 13.91 18.16 -24.16
CA ILE A 378 13.92 19.08 -23.01
C ILE A 378 13.48 20.49 -23.40
N TYR A 379 13.90 20.95 -24.58
CA TYR A 379 13.51 22.25 -25.10
C TYR A 379 11.99 22.33 -25.31
N LYS A 380 11.41 21.33 -25.99
CA LYS A 380 9.95 21.27 -26.24
C LYS A 380 9.14 21.20 -24.95
N VAL A 381 9.58 20.39 -23.98
CA VAL A 381 8.90 20.30 -22.67
C VAL A 381 8.93 21.66 -21.96
N ARG A 382 10.05 22.37 -22.02
CA ARG A 382 10.16 23.72 -21.43
C ARG A 382 9.23 24.71 -22.10
N GLU A 383 9.21 24.75 -23.43
CA GLU A 383 8.31 25.62 -24.20
C GLU A 383 6.83 25.39 -23.84
N ILE A 384 6.41 24.12 -23.77
CA ILE A 384 5.04 23.78 -23.35
C ILE A 384 4.79 24.20 -21.90
N ALA A 385 5.74 23.96 -20.99
CA ALA A 385 5.61 24.35 -19.59
C ALA A 385 5.51 25.87 -19.40
N GLU A 386 6.21 26.67 -20.21
CA GLU A 386 6.12 28.14 -20.20
C GLU A 386 4.77 28.63 -20.76
N ASN A 387 4.23 27.96 -21.77
CA ASN A 387 2.91 28.31 -22.33
C ASN A 387 1.73 27.95 -21.41
N LEU A 388 1.90 26.97 -20.51
CA LEU A 388 0.89 26.62 -19.51
C LEU A 388 0.73 27.68 -18.40
N THR A 389 1.70 28.59 -18.23
CA THR A 389 1.70 29.61 -17.15
C THR A 389 0.59 30.65 -17.26
N GLY A 390 -0.01 30.82 -18.44
CA GLY A 390 -1.13 31.74 -18.65
C GLY A 390 -2.52 31.09 -18.59
N LYS A 391 -2.61 29.78 -18.36
CA LYS A 391 -3.85 28.99 -18.50
C LYS A 391 -4.23 28.17 -17.27
N LEU A 392 -3.29 27.91 -16.37
CA LEU A 392 -3.46 27.22 -15.08
C LEU A 392 -3.43 28.25 -13.95
#